data_AF-A0A232LM91-F1
#
_entry.id   AF-A0A232LM91-F1
#
_cell.length_a   1.000
_cell.length_b   1.000
_cell.length_c   1.000
_cell.angle_alpha   90.00
_cell.angle_beta   90.00
_cell.angle_gamma   90.00
#
_symmetry.space_group_name_H-M   'P 1'
#
loop_
_entity.id
_entity.type
_entity.pdbx_description
1 polymer ?
#
loop_
_entity_poly.entity_id
_entity_poly.type
_entity_poly.pdbx_seq_one_letter_code
_entity_poly.pdbx_strand_id
1 'polypeptide(L)'
;MLHAAKTPEASADGSGAQDAISNRQLVAESASLIEAGNAIVEALVRKLSKSLSSMQNADAVDIHKPLHRYGVDSLLAVELRNWIMREFQAEVAVFETMGGSTFSSLGLLIAQRSGVKHPLWNV
;
A
#
# COMPACT_ATOMS: atom_id res chain seq x y z
N MET A 1 18.10 -26.22 42.24
CA MET A 1 16.68 -25.84 42.05
C MET A 1 16.64 -24.69 41.06
N LEU A 2 16.35 -25.01 39.79
CA LEU A 2 16.22 -24.02 38.71
C LEU A 2 14.89 -23.27 38.90
N HIS A 3 14.95 -21.94 39.00
CA HIS A 3 13.76 -21.09 38.86
C HIS A 3 13.65 -20.66 37.41
N ALA A 4 12.57 -21.10 36.77
CA ALA A 4 12.08 -20.60 35.49
C ALA A 4 11.51 -19.18 35.66
N ALA A 5 11.68 -18.32 34.64
CA ALA A 5 10.56 -17.75 33.88
C ALA A 5 10.99 -16.56 32.99
N LYS A 6 10.66 -16.71 31.70
CA LYS A 6 10.02 -15.71 30.84
C LYS A 6 10.84 -14.48 30.42
N THR A 7 11.34 -14.55 29.19
CA THR A 7 11.55 -13.37 28.33
C THR A 7 10.57 -13.47 27.15
N PRO A 8 9.56 -12.58 27.03
CA PRO A 8 8.92 -12.36 25.75
C PRO A 8 9.79 -11.38 24.97
N GLU A 9 10.51 -11.86 23.96
CA GLU A 9 11.14 -10.99 22.98
C GLU A 9 10.05 -10.47 22.04
N ALA A 10 9.41 -9.39 22.45
CA ALA A 10 8.61 -8.53 21.59
C ALA A 10 9.29 -7.16 21.58
N SER A 11 9.97 -6.82 20.49
CA SER A 11 10.42 -5.46 20.12
C SER A 11 11.02 -5.55 18.72
N ALA A 12 10.69 -4.74 17.73
CA ALA A 12 9.71 -3.66 17.64
C ALA A 12 9.52 -3.42 16.13
N ASP A 13 8.36 -3.76 15.59
CA ASP A 13 7.95 -3.27 14.26
C ASP A 13 7.46 -1.83 14.46
N GLY A 14 8.43 -0.92 14.52
CA GLY A 14 8.22 0.47 14.85
C GLY A 14 8.99 1.35 13.91
N SER A 15 8.35 1.78 12.83
CA SER A 15 8.41 3.16 12.29
C SER A 15 7.57 3.28 11.01
N GLY A 16 6.25 3.15 11.12
CA GLY A 16 5.29 3.59 10.10
C GLY A 16 4.55 4.87 10.47
N ALA A 17 4.91 5.51 11.59
CA ALA A 17 4.10 6.54 12.23
C ALA A 17 4.40 7.98 11.78
N GLN A 18 5.27 8.22 10.81
CA GLN A 18 5.77 9.57 10.48
C GLN A 18 6.04 9.81 8.99
N ASP A 19 5.29 9.19 8.07
CA ASP A 19 5.21 9.79 6.72
C ASP A 19 4.21 10.97 6.85
N ALA A 20 4.73 12.20 6.74
CA ALA A 20 3.98 13.44 6.92
C ALA A 20 2.79 13.48 5.96
N ILE A 21 1.59 13.58 6.55
CA ILE A 21 0.27 13.27 5.99
C ILE A 21 0.05 11.75 5.89
N SER A 22 -0.80 11.21 6.77
CA SER A 22 -1.23 9.81 6.71
C SER A 22 -1.86 9.54 5.34
N ASN A 23 -1.53 8.44 4.65
CA ASN A 23 -2.11 8.15 3.33
C ASN A 23 -3.65 8.11 3.39
N ARG A 24 -4.21 7.77 4.55
CA ARG A 24 -5.66 7.87 4.81
C ARG A 24 -6.19 9.28 4.72
N GLN A 25 -5.43 10.27 5.20
CA GLN A 25 -5.81 11.68 5.14
C GLN A 25 -5.80 12.18 3.69
N LEU A 26 -4.79 11.81 2.89
CA LEU A 26 -4.77 12.14 1.44
C LEU A 26 -6.00 11.57 0.72
N VAL A 27 -6.38 10.33 1.04
CA VAL A 27 -7.59 9.71 0.49
C VAL A 27 -8.86 10.41 0.99
N ALA A 28 -8.92 10.80 2.27
CA ALA A 28 -10.07 11.45 2.88
C ALA A 28 -10.30 12.90 2.41
N GLU A 29 -9.26 13.57 1.94
CA GLU A 29 -9.29 14.96 1.43
C GLU A 29 -9.49 15.03 -0.10
N SER A 30 -9.47 13.89 -0.79
CA SER A 30 -9.58 13.82 -2.26
C SER A 30 -10.96 14.26 -2.78
N ALA A 31 -11.03 15.18 -3.74
CA ALA A 31 -12.31 15.64 -4.27
C ALA A 31 -13.05 14.59 -5.12
N SER A 32 -12.38 13.50 -5.50
CA SER A 32 -12.97 12.42 -6.31
C SER A 32 -12.29 11.08 -6.12
N LEU A 33 -12.96 10.02 -6.58
CA LEU A 33 -12.41 8.66 -6.67
C LEU A 33 -11.10 8.61 -7.49
N ILE A 34 -10.99 9.44 -8.54
CA ILE A 34 -9.78 9.49 -9.39
C ILE A 34 -8.63 10.12 -8.62
N GLU A 35 -8.88 11.21 -7.91
CA GLU A 35 -7.87 11.87 -7.09
C GLU A 35 -7.39 10.96 -5.96
N ALA A 36 -8.30 10.25 -5.29
CA ALA A 36 -7.95 9.24 -4.30
C ALA A 36 -7.13 8.10 -4.89
N GLY A 37 -7.50 7.64 -6.10
CA GLY A 37 -6.73 6.66 -6.84
C GLY A 37 -5.29 7.14 -7.10
N ASN A 38 -5.10 8.40 -7.48
CA ASN A 38 -3.78 8.98 -7.71
C ASN A 38 -2.98 9.11 -6.40
N ALA A 39 -3.59 9.54 -5.31
CA ALA A 39 -2.95 9.58 -3.99
C ALA A 39 -2.47 8.18 -3.55
N ILE A 40 -3.28 7.14 -3.81
CA ILE A 40 -2.92 5.75 -3.54
C ILE A 40 -1.80 5.26 -4.47
N VAL A 41 -1.81 5.64 -5.76
CA VAL A 41 -0.71 5.36 -6.69
C VAL A 41 0.60 5.85 -6.12
N GLU A 42 0.66 7.10 -5.67
CA GLU A 42 1.89 7.63 -5.09
C GLU A 42 2.30 6.88 -3.82
N ALA A 43 1.33 6.53 -2.96
CA ALA A 43 1.59 5.74 -1.76
C ALA A 43 2.14 4.34 -2.09
N LEU A 44 1.63 3.69 -3.14
CA LEU A 44 2.13 2.41 -3.64
C LEU A 44 3.57 2.54 -4.15
N VAL A 45 3.87 3.57 -4.94
CA VAL A 45 5.21 3.83 -5.45
C VAL A 45 6.19 4.06 -4.29
N ARG A 46 5.82 4.90 -3.32
CA ARG A 46 6.62 5.14 -2.09
C ARG A 46 6.83 3.88 -1.26
N LYS A 47 5.81 3.01 -1.14
CA LYS A 47 5.92 1.74 -0.40
C LYS A 47 6.88 0.78 -1.10
N LEU A 48 6.76 0.65 -2.42
CA LEU A 48 7.55 -0.31 -3.20
C LEU A 48 8.98 0.17 -3.47
N SER A 49 9.24 1.48 -3.56
CA SER A 49 10.62 1.99 -3.65
C SER A 49 11.47 1.68 -2.43
N LYS A 50 10.84 1.57 -1.25
CA LYS A 50 11.49 1.11 0.00
C LYS A 50 11.85 -0.38 -0.03
N SER A 51 11.15 -1.19 -0.84
CA SER A 51 11.32 -2.65 -0.92
C SER A 51 12.10 -3.11 -2.16
N LEU A 52 12.06 -2.35 -3.26
CA LEU A 52 12.60 -2.73 -4.56
C LEU A 52 13.69 -1.75 -5.02
N SER A 53 14.93 -2.23 -5.12
CA SER A 53 16.06 -1.44 -5.63
C SER A 53 15.88 -0.94 -7.06
N SER A 54 15.03 -1.58 -7.86
CA SER A 54 14.66 -1.14 -9.22
C SER A 54 13.85 0.17 -9.23
N MET A 55 13.30 0.59 -8.09
CA MET A 55 12.41 1.74 -7.92
C MET A 55 13.03 2.86 -7.06
N GLN A 56 14.36 2.92 -6.94
CA GLN A 56 15.04 3.95 -6.13
C GLN A 56 14.71 5.39 -6.55
N ASN A 57 14.43 5.60 -7.83
CA ASN A 57 13.92 6.88 -8.34
C ASN A 57 12.41 6.77 -8.58
N ALA A 58 11.62 7.24 -7.61
CA ALA A 58 10.15 7.20 -7.67
C ALA A 58 9.58 8.01 -8.85
N ASP A 59 10.21 9.12 -9.23
CA ASP A 59 9.77 9.96 -10.35
C ASP A 59 9.98 9.31 -11.73
N ALA A 60 10.83 8.27 -11.80
CA ALA A 60 11.07 7.52 -13.03
C ALA A 60 10.13 6.32 -13.20
N VAL A 61 9.19 6.11 -12.29
CA VAL A 61 8.25 4.98 -12.33
C VAL A 61 7.12 5.26 -13.31
N ASP A 62 7.05 4.48 -14.40
CA ASP A 62 5.87 4.39 -15.26
C ASP A 62 4.72 3.64 -14.56
N ILE A 63 3.73 4.41 -14.10
CA ILE A 63 2.56 3.90 -13.36
C ILE A 63 1.62 3.04 -14.20
N HIS A 64 1.75 3.06 -15.53
CA HIS A 64 0.96 2.26 -16.47
C HIS A 64 1.65 0.95 -16.86
N LYS A 65 2.87 0.72 -16.37
CA LYS A 65 3.57 -0.54 -16.57
C LYS A 65 3.15 -1.57 -15.51
N PRO A 66 2.98 -2.86 -15.88
CA PRO A 66 2.55 -3.88 -14.93
C PRO A 66 3.50 -4.04 -13.74
N LEU A 67 2.95 -4.25 -12.54
CA LEU A 67 3.71 -4.34 -11.28
C LEU A 67 4.82 -5.41 -11.33
N HIS A 68 4.54 -6.57 -11.92
CA HIS A 68 5.51 -7.66 -12.03
C HIS A 68 6.77 -7.28 -12.82
N ARG A 69 6.70 -6.26 -13.69
CA ARG A 69 7.87 -5.76 -14.44
C ARG A 69 8.83 -4.95 -13.56
N TYR A 70 8.40 -4.55 -12.37
CA TYR A 70 9.24 -3.91 -11.35
C TYR A 70 9.85 -4.90 -10.35
N GLY A 71 9.47 -6.18 -10.42
CA GLY A 71 9.91 -7.20 -9.49
C GLY A 71 8.90 -7.52 -8.38
N VAL A 72 7.63 -7.13 -8.54
CA VAL A 72 6.55 -7.59 -7.66
C VAL A 72 6.29 -9.07 -7.95
N ASP A 73 6.80 -9.93 -7.08
CA ASP A 73 6.61 -11.37 -7.10
C ASP A 73 5.49 -11.83 -6.13
N SER A 74 5.30 -13.13 -5.97
CA SER A 74 4.25 -13.70 -5.11
C SER A 74 4.40 -13.33 -3.63
N LEU A 75 5.62 -13.21 -3.11
CA LEU A 75 5.84 -12.89 -1.69
C LEU A 75 5.53 -11.41 -1.46
N LEU A 76 6.07 -10.55 -2.32
CA LEU A 76 5.83 -9.11 -2.25
C LEU A 76 4.36 -8.78 -2.52
N ALA A 77 3.68 -9.53 -3.39
CA ALA A 77 2.24 -9.38 -3.63
C ALA A 77 1.39 -9.64 -2.37
N VAL A 78 1.76 -10.64 -1.57
CA VAL A 78 1.10 -10.94 -0.28
C VAL A 78 1.36 -9.84 0.75
N GLU A 79 2.62 -9.37 0.85
CA GLU A 79 2.96 -8.24 1.71
C GLU A 79 2.18 -6.98 1.32
N LEU A 80 2.14 -6.68 0.03
CA LEU A 80 1.46 -5.53 -0.54
C LEU A 80 -0.04 -5.58 -0.23
N ARG A 81 -0.70 -6.73 -0.44
CA ARG A 81 -2.11 -6.93 -0.06
C ARG A 81 -2.34 -6.62 1.43
N ASN A 82 -1.50 -7.15 2.30
CA ASN A 82 -1.67 -6.97 3.75
C ASN A 82 -1.44 -5.51 4.17
N TRP A 83 -0.52 -4.82 3.50
CA TRP A 83 -0.31 -3.38 3.69
C TRP A 83 -1.52 -2.57 3.21
N ILE A 84 -2.07 -2.87 2.03
CA ILE A 84 -3.28 -2.20 1.49
C ILE A 84 -4.46 -2.32 2.47
N MET A 85 -4.72 -3.53 2.99
CA MET A 85 -5.81 -3.74 3.94
C MET A 85 -5.62 -2.92 5.22
N ARG A 86 -4.39 -2.88 5.75
CA ARG A 86 -4.09 -2.11 6.96
C ARG A 86 -4.23 -0.61 6.71
N GLU A 87 -3.70 -0.11 5.60
CA GLU A 87 -3.61 1.33 5.33
C GLU A 87 -4.93 1.93 4.85
N PHE A 88 -5.60 1.27 3.90
CA PHE A 88 -6.78 1.79 3.21
C PHE A 88 -8.08 1.07 3.54
N GLN A 89 -8.04 0.02 4.39
CA GLN A 89 -9.21 -0.80 4.72
C GLN A 89 -9.89 -1.38 3.46
N ALA A 90 -9.09 -1.68 2.43
CA ALA A 90 -9.56 -2.19 1.16
C ALA A 90 -9.21 -3.67 0.99
N GLU A 91 -10.20 -4.49 0.64
CA GLU A 91 -9.97 -5.89 0.29
C GLU A 91 -9.54 -6.02 -1.18
N VAL A 92 -8.30 -6.50 -1.35
CA VAL A 92 -7.70 -6.81 -2.64
C VAL A 92 -7.25 -8.27 -2.63
N ALA A 93 -7.60 -9.02 -3.66
CA ALA A 93 -7.11 -10.38 -3.83
C ALA A 93 -5.65 -10.35 -4.31
N VAL A 94 -4.86 -11.35 -3.92
CA VAL A 94 -3.44 -11.41 -4.31
C VAL A 94 -3.27 -11.42 -5.84
N PHE A 95 -4.19 -12.05 -6.58
CA PHE A 95 -4.13 -12.02 -8.04
C PHE A 95 -4.39 -10.63 -8.64
N GLU A 96 -5.07 -9.72 -7.93
CA GLU A 96 -5.32 -8.34 -8.38
C GLU A 96 -4.10 -7.45 -8.19
N THR A 97 -3.16 -7.83 -7.31
CA THR A 97 -1.83 -7.19 -7.21
C THR A 97 -0.82 -7.83 -8.16
N MET A 98 -1.19 -8.94 -8.79
CA MET A 98 -0.43 -9.68 -9.79
C MET A 98 -1.15 -9.57 -11.15
N GLY A 99 -0.62 -10.22 -12.19
CA GLY A 99 -1.33 -10.38 -13.47
C GLY A 99 -1.76 -9.07 -14.15
N GLY A 100 -0.90 -8.44 -14.94
CA GLY A 100 -1.25 -7.29 -15.78
C GLY A 100 -1.60 -5.99 -15.05
N SER A 101 -1.95 -6.03 -13.75
CA SER A 101 -2.23 -4.86 -12.94
C SER A 101 -1.07 -3.86 -12.96
N THR A 102 -1.42 -2.60 -13.10
CA THR A 102 -0.53 -1.44 -13.08
C THR A 102 -0.73 -0.66 -11.79
N PHE A 103 0.16 0.28 -11.47
CA PHE A 103 -0.05 1.14 -10.30
C PHE A 103 -1.37 1.90 -10.44
N SER A 104 -1.65 2.46 -11.62
CA SER A 104 -2.88 3.20 -11.88
C SER A 104 -4.14 2.36 -11.70
N SER A 105 -4.18 1.14 -12.25
CA SER A 105 -5.36 0.28 -12.13
C SER A 105 -5.56 -0.19 -10.69
N LEU A 106 -4.47 -0.50 -9.99
CA LEU A 106 -4.53 -0.95 -8.60
C LEU A 106 -4.93 0.20 -7.66
N GLY A 107 -4.39 1.40 -7.84
CA GLY A 107 -4.75 2.58 -7.04
C GLY A 107 -6.24 2.92 -7.15
N LEU A 108 -6.79 2.87 -8.36
CA LEU A 108 -8.22 3.07 -8.59
C LEU A 108 -9.07 1.95 -7.94
N LEU A 109 -8.64 0.69 -8.06
CA LEU A 109 -9.32 -0.44 -7.43
C LEU A 109 -9.37 -0.30 -5.90
N ILE A 110 -8.25 0.09 -5.29
CA ILE A 110 -8.17 0.33 -3.84
C ILE A 110 -9.09 1.48 -3.45
N ALA A 111 -9.08 2.58 -4.21
CA ALA A 111 -9.96 3.72 -3.96
C ALA A 111 -11.44 3.29 -3.95
N GLN A 112 -11.87 2.48 -4.94
CA GLN A 112 -13.25 1.98 -5.05
C GLN A 112 -13.68 1.06 -3.90
N ARG A 113 -12.73 0.42 -3.22
CA ARG A 113 -13.00 -0.54 -2.15
C ARG A 113 -12.55 -0.02 -0.78
N SER A 114 -12.14 1.24 -0.70
CA SER A 114 -11.57 1.84 0.50
C SER A 114 -12.65 2.01 1.57
N GLY A 115 -12.42 1.50 2.78
CA GLY A 115 -13.27 1.75 3.94
C GLY A 115 -13.06 3.13 4.58
N VAL A 116 -12.12 3.93 4.07
CA VAL A 116 -11.85 5.28 4.56
C VAL A 116 -13.07 6.17 4.30
N LYS A 117 -13.69 6.65 5.38
CA LYS A 117 -14.88 7.53 5.31
C LYS A 117 -14.59 8.76 4.45
N HIS A 118 -15.39 8.96 3.41
CA HIS A 118 -15.25 10.10 2.51
C HIS A 118 -16.54 10.94 2.45
N PRO A 119 -16.47 12.28 2.56
CA PRO A 119 -17.66 13.15 2.53
C PRO A 119 -18.27 13.38 1.13
N LEU A 120 -17.50 13.20 0.05
CA LEU A 120 -17.90 13.61 -1.32
C LEU A 120 -18.18 12.46 -2.31
N TRP A 121 -17.76 11.23 -2.02
CA TRP A 121 -17.99 10.09 -2.91
C TRP A 121 -18.25 8.86 -2.06
N ASN A 122 -19.33 8.16 -2.39
CA ASN A 122 -19.80 7.01 -1.62
C ASN A 122 -19.15 5.75 -2.22
N VAL A 123 -18.42 5.02 -1.39
CA VAL A 123 -17.84 3.70 -1.69
C VAL A 123 -18.62 2.61 -0.97
#